data_AF-A0A4Q6IFP9-F1
#
_entry.id   AF-A0A4Q6IFP9-F1
#
_cell.length_a   1.000
_cell.length_b   1.000
_cell.length_c   1.000
_cell.angle_alpha   90.00
_cell.angle_beta   90.00
_cell.angle_gamma   90.00
#
_symmetry.space_group_name_H-M   'P 1'
#
loop_
_entity.id
_entity.type
_entity.pdbx_description
1 polymer ?
#
loop_
_entity_poly.entity_id
_entity_poly.type
_entity_poly.pdbx_seq_one_letter_code
_entity_poly.pdbx_strand_id
1 'polypeptide(L)' 'MNCFDCLALERVSTAVAICRSCGAALCSEHVRDETKMITQLVGMGKATHEPAAREILCGVCSHAVHED' A
#
# COMPACT_ATOMS: atom_id res chain seq x y z
N MET A 1 14.62 2.55 9.85
CA MET A 1 13.43 2.16 10.66
C MET A 1 13.17 0.67 10.46
N ASN A 2 12.57 0.01 11.44
CA ASN A 2 12.35 -1.44 11.41
C ASN A 2 10.92 -1.78 10.99
N CYS A 3 10.71 -2.95 10.39
CA CYS A 3 9.38 -3.43 10.03
C CYS A 3 8.52 -3.65 11.27
N PHE A 4 7.34 -3.03 11.29
CA PHE A 4 6.36 -3.14 12.37
C PHE A 4 5.92 -4.59 12.59
N ASP A 5 5.55 -5.29 11.52
CA ASP A 5 5.06 -6.68 11.58
C ASP A 5 6.15 -7.65 12.02
N CYS A 6 7.40 -7.47 11.58
CA CYS A 6 8.52 -8.28 12.06
C CYS A 6 8.74 -8.12 13.57
N LEU A 7 8.60 -6.89 14.10
CA LEU A 7 8.80 -6.64 15.54
C LEU A 7 7.74 -7.36 16.39
N ALA A 8 6.50 -7.49 15.89
CA ALA A 8 5.45 -8.28 16.55
C ALA A 8 5.79 -9.78 16.62
N LEU A 9 6.69 -10.25 15.77
CA LEU A 9 7.21 -11.63 15.75
C LEU A 9 8.59 -11.75 16.41
N GLU A 10 9.03 -10.74 17.18
CA GLU A 10 10.35 -10.66 17.81
C GLU A 10 11.52 -10.75 16.80
N ARG A 11 11.27 -10.36 15.55
CA ARG A 11 12.27 -10.29 14.48
C ARG A 11 12.60 -8.84 14.16
N VAL A 12 13.84 -8.60 13.73
CA VAL A 12 14.26 -7.29 13.23
C VAL A 12 14.55 -7.39 11.75
N SER A 13 13.85 -6.59 10.96
CA SER A 13 14.09 -6.44 9.53
C SER A 13 14.02 -4.97 9.16
N THR A 14 14.86 -4.57 8.20
CA THR A 14 14.90 -3.18 7.72
C THR A 14 13.63 -2.90 6.92
N ALA A 15 12.93 -1.82 7.26
CA ALA A 15 11.80 -1.37 6.46
C ALA A 15 12.28 -0.70 5.18
N VAL A 16 11.59 -0.99 4.08
CA VAL A 16 11.85 -0.46 2.73
C VAL A 16 10.71 0.46 2.25
N ALA A 17 9.56 0.45 2.93
CA ALA A 17 8.42 1.28 2.58
C ALA A 17 7.50 1.58 3.78
N ILE A 18 6.54 2.49 3.57
CA ILE A 18 5.51 2.90 4.53
C ILE A 18 4.14 2.57 3.96
N CYS A 19 3.28 1.93 4.75
CA CYS A 19 1.88 1.72 4.40
C CYS A 19 1.18 3.07 4.25
N ARG A 20 0.60 3.33 3.08
CA ARG A 20 -0.15 4.57 2.79
C ARG A 20 -1.38 4.73 3.70
N SER A 21 -2.00 3.62 4.12
CA SER A 21 -3.25 3.64 4.89
C SER A 21 -3.00 3.84 6.39
N CYS A 22 -2.15 3.02 7.02
CA CYS A 22 -1.96 3.05 8.47
C CYS A 22 -0.60 3.60 8.94
N GLY A 23 0.33 3.90 8.03
CA GLY A 23 1.65 4.45 8.36
C GLY A 23 2.66 3.42 8.88
N ALA A 24 2.34 2.13 8.89
CA ALA A 24 3.27 1.08 9.32
C ALA A 24 4.52 1.03 8.44
N ALA A 25 5.68 0.87 9.07
CA ALA A 25 6.96 0.60 8.43
C ALA A 25 7.03 -0.88 8.00
N LEU A 26 7.36 -1.19 6.75
CA LEU A 26 7.30 -2.56 6.23
C LEU A 26 8.59 -2.98 5.52
N CYS A 27 9.04 -4.21 5.78
CA CYS A 27 10.09 -4.86 4.99
C CYS A 27 9.51 -5.39 3.66
N SER A 28 10.37 -5.89 2.79
CA SER A 28 9.97 -6.45 1.49
C SER A 28 9.02 -7.65 1.57
N GLU A 29 8.97 -8.35 2.71
CA GLU A 29 8.07 -9.49 2.92
C GLU A 29 6.64 -9.03 3.30
N HIS A 30 6.56 -8.00 4.14
CA HIS A 30 5.29 -7.49 4.70
C HIS A 30 4.66 -6.36 3.87
N VAL A 31 5.37 -5.86 2.85
CA VAL A 31 4.83 -4.87 1.91
C VAL A 31 3.98 -5.54 0.84
N ARG A 32 2.89 -4.86 0.47
CA ARG A 32 2.07 -5.16 -0.70
C ARG A 32 2.09 -3.98 -1.65
N ASP A 33 2.31 -4.32 -2.91
CA ASP A 33 2.24 -3.47 -4.09
C ASP A 33 0.84 -3.68 -4.66
N GLU A 34 0.00 -2.66 -4.57
CA GLU A 34 -1.34 -2.70 -5.16
C GLU A 34 -1.42 -1.70 -6.29
N THR A 35 -2.02 -2.14 -7.40
CA THR A 35 -2.25 -1.27 -8.56
C THR A 35 -3.60 -0.58 -8.38
N LYS A 36 -3.59 0.75 -8.19
CA LYS A 36 -4.81 1.55 -8.06
C LYS A 36 -5.09 2.34 -9.33
N MET A 37 -6.24 2.09 -9.94
CA MET A 37 -6.74 2.96 -11.01
C MET A 37 -7.04 4.36 -10.46
N ILE A 38 -6.34 5.37 -10.96
CA ILE A 38 -6.67 6.76 -10.66
C ILE A 38 -7.80 7.19 -11.58
N THR A 39 -9.00 7.38 -11.01
CA THR A 39 -10.07 8.08 -11.71
C THR A 39 -9.94 9.57 -11.42
N GLN A 40 -9.54 10.36 -12.41
CA GLN A 40 -9.51 11.81 -12.30
C GLN A 40 -10.75 12.40 -12.98
N LEU A 41 -11.45 13.31 -12.30
CA LEU A 41 -12.50 14.12 -12.91
C LEU A 41 -11.83 15.23 -13.74
N VAL A 42 -12.05 15.23 -15.05
CA VAL A 42 -11.52 16.25 -15.96
C VAL A 42 -12.69 16.95 -16.64
N GLY A 43 -13.11 18.11 -16.12
CA GLY A 43 -14.20 18.90 -16.69
C GLY A 43 -15.58 18.20 -16.65
N MET A 44 -16.38 18.36 -17.72
CA MET A 44 -17.73 17.78 -17.87
C MET A 44 -17.72 16.27 -18.23
N GLY A 45 -16.60 15.56 -18.10
CA GLY A 45 -16.47 14.14 -18.42
C GLY A 45 -15.59 13.36 -17.43
N LYS A 46 -15.76 12.04 -17.39
CA LYS A 46 -14.83 11.11 -16.72
C LYS A 46 -13.72 10.76 -17.72
N ALA A 47 -12.47 11.06 -17.38
CA ALA A 47 -11.32 10.54 -18.09
C ALA A 47 -10.56 9.60 -17.14
N THR A 48 -10.68 8.29 -17.37
CA THR A 48 -9.78 7.31 -16.77
C THR A 48 -8.42 7.50 -17.42
N HIS A 49 -7.51 8.19 -16.74
CA HIS A 49 -6.14 8.33 -17.21
C HIS A 49 -5.36 7.07 -16.83
N GLU A 50 -4.77 6.42 -17.81
CA GLU A 50 -3.63 5.52 -17.59
C GLU A 50 -2.39 6.41 -17.39
N PRO A 51 -1.54 6.11 -16.38
CA PRO A 51 -1.32 4.80 -15.79
C PRO A 51 -1.93 4.63 -14.40
N ALA A 52 -2.22 3.38 -14.05
CA ALA A 52 -2.55 3.02 -12.67
C ALA A 52 -1.40 3.38 -11.73
N ALA A 53 -1.72 4.00 -10.60
CA ALA A 53 -0.73 4.36 -9.60
C ALA A 53 -0.46 3.18 -8.68
N ARG A 54 0.79 3.06 -8.23
CA ARG A 54 1.16 2.11 -7.19
C ARG A 54 0.71 2.64 -5.82
N GLU A 55 -0.08 1.85 -5.10
CA GLU A 55 -0.27 1.99 -3.67
C GLU A 55 0.62 1.00 -2.92
N ILE A 56 1.22 1.46 -1.83
CA ILE A 56 1.99 0.64 -0.91
C ILE A 56 1.15 0.42 0.34
N LEU A 57 0.84 -0.84 0.65
CA LEU A 57 0.02 -1.22 1.80
C LEU A 57 0.69 -2.31 2.64
N CYS A 58 0.32 -2.43 3.92
CA CYS A 58 0.60 -3.64 4.69
C CYS A 58 -0.38 -4.75 4.30
N GLY A 59 -0.05 -6.00 4.66
CA GLY A 59 -0.94 -7.14 4.41
C GLY A 59 -2.36 -6.94 4.92
N VAL A 60 -2.53 -6.33 6.10
CA VAL A 60 -3.85 -6.05 6.69
C VAL A 60 -4.65 -5.04 5.86
N CYS A 61 -4.05 -3.90 5.51
CA CYS A 61 -4.74 -2.86 4.75
C CYS A 61 -4.97 -3.27 3.29
N SER A 62 -4.10 -4.09 2.70
CA SER A 62 -4.32 -4.65 1.36
C SER A 62 -5.55 -5.57 1.35
N HIS A 63 -5.68 -6.49 2.31
CA HIS A 63 -6.89 -7.35 2.40
C HIS A 63 -8.17 -6.54 2.55
N ALA A 64 -8.18 -5.52 3.41
CA ALA A 64 -9.35 -4.67 3.62
C ALA A 64 -9.79 -3.85 2.39
N VAL A 65 -8.91 -3.65 1.42
CA VAL A 65 -9.21 -2.95 0.15
C VAL A 65 -9.72 -3.92 -0.93
N HIS A 66 -9.46 -5.22 -0.79
CA HIS A 66 -9.88 -6.27 -1.74
C HIS A 66 -11.11 -7.06 -1.29
N GLU A 67 -11.64 -6.81 -0.09
CA GLU A 67 -12.95 -7.28 0.36
C GLU A 67 -14.04 -6.34 -0.16
N ASP A 68 -14.35 -6.47 -1.46
CA ASP A 68 -15.56 -5.93 -2.13
C ASP A 68 -16.63 -7.04 -2.31
#